data_AF-A0AAU9XIP1-F1
#
_entry.id   AF-A0AAU9XIP1-F1
#
_cell.length_a   1.000
_cell.length_b   1.000
_cell.length_c   1.000
_cell.angle_alpha   90.00
_cell.angle_beta   90.00
_cell.angle_gamma   90.00
#
_symmetry.space_group_name_H-M   'P 1'
#
loop_
_entity.id
_entity.type
_entity.pdbx_description
1 polymer ?
#
loop_
_entity_poly.entity_id
_entity_poly.type
_entity_poly.pdbx_seq_one_letter_code
_entity_poly.pdbx_strand_id
1 'polypeptide(L)'
;VGSRHFKDEDYLLPNTSGRQLLKGGVVPFKFDWSSNFKARRKIIRHVERDTQTDESDDEHESQSDVSPTIYSMHSEIQSIKAQPLAMQKQLLKRRDETKAAQEEVKVVKTQAAIDIEEIKRQAAEQLALNKFGPERFGTNNDSIKFYTSFPSYAHIQLSFQFVQPSAEMMTHCYASGVRESKPA
;
A
#
# COMPACT_ATOMS: atom_id res chain seq x y z
N VAL A 1 -16.98 0.54 19.59
CA VAL A 1 -17.29 -0.82 20.09
C VAL A 1 -16.85 -0.88 21.55
N GLY A 2 -17.77 -1.10 22.50
CA GLY A 2 -17.43 -1.23 23.93
C GLY A 2 -16.95 -2.63 24.34
N SER A 3 -16.51 -2.80 25.59
CA SER A 3 -16.01 -4.08 26.13
C SER A 3 -17.03 -5.23 26.04
N ARG A 4 -18.33 -4.92 26.06
CA ARG A 4 -19.45 -5.88 25.93
C ARG A 4 -19.50 -6.67 24.63
N HIS A 5 -18.75 -6.25 23.61
CA HIS A 5 -18.71 -6.93 22.31
C HIS A 5 -17.55 -7.92 22.19
N PHE A 6 -16.78 -8.11 23.26
CA PHE A 6 -15.67 -9.05 23.33
C PHE A 6 -15.88 -9.96 24.54
N LYS A 7 -15.35 -11.18 24.48
CA LYS A 7 -15.39 -12.10 25.61
C LYS A 7 -14.19 -11.89 26.52
N ASP A 8 -14.29 -12.30 27.77
CA ASP A 8 -13.19 -12.15 28.74
C ASP A 8 -11.91 -12.90 28.30
N GLU A 9 -12.08 -14.00 27.55
CA GLU A 9 -11.01 -14.80 26.96
C GLU A 9 -10.27 -14.12 25.80
N ASP A 10 -10.85 -13.07 25.22
CA ASP A 10 -10.24 -12.31 24.11
C ASP A 10 -9.21 -11.30 24.60
N TYR A 11 -9.18 -11.02 25.91
CA TYR A 11 -8.24 -10.09 26.50
C TYR A 11 -6.90 -10.77 26.83
N LEU A 12 -5.84 -9.99 26.75
CA LEU A 12 -4.50 -10.34 27.24
C LEU A 12 -4.49 -10.30 28.77
N LEU A 13 -3.61 -11.09 29.37
CA LEU A 13 -3.40 -11.06 30.81
C LEU A 13 -3.00 -9.64 31.25
N PRO A 14 -3.50 -9.17 32.42
CA PRO A 14 -3.21 -7.82 32.88
C PRO A 14 -1.71 -7.60 33.05
N ASN A 15 -1.15 -6.62 32.34
CA ASN A 15 0.21 -6.17 32.61
C ASN A 15 0.22 -5.27 33.86
N THR A 16 1.39 -5.06 34.47
CA THR A 16 1.61 -4.23 35.67
C THR A 16 1.06 -2.80 35.55
N SER A 17 0.76 -2.35 34.33
CA SER A 17 0.16 -1.04 34.02
C SER A 17 -1.37 -0.96 34.17
N GLY A 18 -2.06 -2.04 34.57
CA GLY A 18 -3.52 -2.06 34.81
C GLY A 18 -4.39 -1.87 33.55
N ARG A 19 -3.78 -1.86 32.37
CA ARG A 19 -4.47 -1.75 31.08
C ARG A 19 -4.85 -3.14 30.57
N GLN A 20 -6.11 -3.32 30.19
CA GLN A 20 -6.60 -4.53 29.56
C GLN A 20 -6.59 -4.36 28.04
N LEU A 21 -5.76 -5.14 27.36
CA LEU A 21 -5.61 -5.11 25.90
C LEU A 21 -6.25 -6.34 25.28
N LEU A 22 -6.76 -6.24 24.06
CA LEU A 22 -7.28 -7.39 23.30
C LEU A 22 -6.14 -8.13 22.61
N LYS A 23 -6.32 -9.45 22.41
CA LYS A 23 -5.44 -10.25 21.56
C LYS A 23 -5.50 -9.79 20.10
N GLY A 24 -4.39 -9.93 19.38
CA GLY A 24 -4.35 -9.60 17.96
C GLY A 24 -5.29 -10.47 17.13
N GLY A 25 -6.08 -9.86 16.25
CA GLY A 25 -7.01 -10.57 15.35
C GLY A 25 -8.39 -10.90 15.93
N VAL A 26 -8.68 -10.48 17.17
CA VAL A 26 -10.02 -10.63 17.76
C VAL A 26 -11.00 -9.69 17.06
N VAL A 27 -12.12 -10.25 16.63
CA VAL A 27 -13.23 -9.50 16.02
C VAL A 27 -14.38 -9.41 17.03
N PRO A 28 -14.99 -8.23 17.21
CA PRO A 28 -16.14 -8.11 18.10
C PRO A 28 -17.33 -8.94 17.60
N PHE A 29 -18.21 -9.33 18.53
CA PHE A 29 -19.45 -10.01 18.17
C PHE A 29 -20.25 -9.22 17.14
N LYS A 30 -20.89 -9.94 16.21
CA LYS A 30 -21.64 -9.36 15.11
C LYS A 30 -22.77 -8.47 15.67
N PHE A 31 -22.77 -7.21 15.28
CA PHE A 31 -23.85 -6.29 15.63
C PHE A 31 -25.13 -6.73 14.91
N ASP A 32 -26.24 -6.82 15.64
CA ASP A 32 -27.55 -7.09 15.06
C ASP A 32 -28.09 -5.81 14.38
N TRP A 33 -27.62 -5.58 13.16
CA TRP A 33 -28.12 -4.52 12.28
C TRP A 33 -29.53 -4.77 11.75
N SER A 34 -30.09 -5.96 11.99
CA SER A 34 -31.41 -6.39 11.52
C SER A 34 -32.56 -5.94 12.41
N SER A 35 -32.31 -5.08 13.42
CA SER A 35 -33.38 -4.45 14.20
C SER A 35 -34.41 -3.86 13.25
N ASN A 36 -35.61 -4.43 13.28
CA ASN A 36 -36.70 -4.21 12.33
C ASN A 36 -36.77 -2.74 11.90
N PHE A 37 -36.26 -2.44 10.70
CA PHE A 37 -36.43 -1.12 10.12
C PHE A 37 -37.93 -0.90 9.99
N LYS A 38 -38.49 -0.01 10.83
CA LYS A 38 -39.88 0.44 10.69
C LYS A 38 -40.05 0.88 9.23
N ALA A 39 -40.95 0.24 8.51
CA ALA A 39 -41.11 0.44 7.07
C ALA A 39 -41.22 1.95 6.74
N ARG A 40 -40.25 2.48 6.01
CA ARG A 40 -40.32 3.86 5.50
C ARG A 40 -41.43 3.92 4.45
N ARG A 41 -42.34 4.89 4.58
CA ARG A 41 -43.44 5.09 3.63
C ARG A 41 -42.87 5.34 2.23
N LYS A 42 -43.43 4.68 1.21
CA LYS A 42 -43.05 4.87 -0.20
C LYS A 42 -43.50 6.25 -0.67
N ILE A 43 -42.58 7.00 -1.27
CA ILE A 43 -42.90 8.24 -2.00
C ILE A 43 -43.29 7.83 -3.41
N ILE A 44 -44.57 8.03 -3.78
CA ILE A 44 -45.05 7.85 -5.14
C ILE A 44 -44.75 9.13 -5.90
N ARG A 45 -43.95 9.04 -6.98
CA ARG A 45 -43.79 10.14 -7.95
C ARG A 45 -44.57 9.76 -9.21
N HIS A 46 -45.63 10.50 -9.50
CA HIS A 46 -46.29 10.46 -10.80
C HIS A 46 -45.43 11.20 -11.81
N VAL A 47 -45.10 10.53 -12.91
CA VAL A 47 -44.60 11.17 -14.13
C VAL A 47 -45.63 10.85 -15.20
N GLU A 48 -46.48 11.82 -15.52
CA GLU A 48 -47.28 11.79 -16.74
C GLU A 48 -46.34 12.05 -17.92
N ARG A 49 -46.35 11.15 -18.90
CA ARG A 49 -45.63 11.32 -20.16
C ARG A 49 -46.62 11.03 -21.27
N ASP A 50 -47.30 12.07 -21.72
CA ASP A 50 -48.04 12.10 -22.98
C ASP A 50 -47.53 13.27 -23.81
N THR A 51 -47.05 12.99 -25.02
CA THR A 51 -47.42 13.74 -26.22
C THR A 51 -46.95 12.99 -27.46
N GLN A 52 -47.96 12.53 -28.16
CA GLN A 52 -48.01 12.00 -29.52
C GLN A 52 -48.01 13.16 -30.52
N THR A 53 -47.33 12.98 -31.65
CA THR A 53 -47.38 13.71 -32.93
C THR A 53 -46.86 12.69 -33.95
N ASP A 54 -47.61 12.04 -34.83
CA ASP A 54 -48.69 12.38 -35.76
C ASP A 54 -48.28 13.16 -37.02
N GLU A 55 -48.38 12.41 -38.13
CA GLU A 55 -48.56 12.68 -39.57
C GLU A 55 -47.56 13.47 -40.45
N SER A 56 -47.01 12.76 -41.48
CA SER A 56 -47.32 12.90 -42.93
C SER A 56 -46.21 12.20 -43.76
N ASP A 57 -46.49 11.15 -44.55
CA ASP A 57 -46.92 11.12 -45.99
C ASP A 57 -45.83 11.69 -46.95
N ASP A 58 -45.41 11.10 -48.08
CA ASP A 58 -45.89 10.02 -48.93
C ASP A 58 -44.77 9.72 -49.98
N GLU A 59 -45.01 8.70 -50.81
CA GLU A 59 -44.44 8.41 -52.14
C GLU A 59 -43.32 7.36 -52.28
N HIS A 60 -43.67 6.43 -53.17
CA HIS A 60 -43.12 5.12 -53.43
C HIS A 60 -42.02 5.12 -54.51
N GLU A 61 -41.38 3.94 -54.61
CA GLU A 61 -40.74 3.35 -55.79
C GLU A 61 -39.23 3.51 -55.96
N SER A 62 -38.53 2.40 -55.68
CA SER A 62 -37.89 1.63 -56.73
C SER A 62 -37.62 0.21 -56.22
N GLN A 63 -38.55 -0.70 -56.49
CA GLN A 63 -38.28 -2.14 -56.41
C GLN A 63 -37.33 -2.51 -57.55
N SER A 64 -36.03 -2.50 -57.28
CA SER A 64 -35.11 -3.32 -58.05
C SER A 64 -35.25 -4.75 -57.54
N ASP A 65 -35.78 -5.62 -58.38
CA ASP A 65 -35.93 -7.05 -58.11
C ASP A 65 -34.55 -7.70 -58.00
N VAL A 66 -34.01 -7.67 -56.77
CA VAL A 66 -32.72 -8.23 -56.41
C VAL A 66 -33.03 -9.48 -55.60
N SER A 67 -32.69 -10.64 -56.16
CA SER A 67 -32.94 -11.95 -55.56
C SER A 67 -32.64 -11.96 -54.05
N PRO A 68 -33.50 -12.54 -53.19
CA PRO A 68 -33.36 -12.51 -51.72
C PRO A 68 -31.97 -12.88 -51.20
N THR A 69 -31.24 -13.69 -51.98
CA THR A 69 -29.86 -14.10 -51.71
C THR A 69 -28.85 -12.94 -51.75
N ILE A 70 -29.01 -11.97 -52.66
CA ILE A 70 -28.06 -10.84 -52.82
C ILE A 70 -28.22 -9.83 -51.67
N TYR A 71 -29.45 -9.59 -51.21
CA TYR A 71 -29.69 -8.74 -50.03
C TYR A 71 -29.09 -9.35 -48.75
N SER A 72 -29.24 -10.67 -48.58
CA SER A 72 -28.61 -11.41 -47.48
C SER A 72 -27.07 -11.30 -47.51
N MET A 73 -26.45 -11.52 -48.68
CA MET A 73 -25.00 -11.41 -48.82
C MET A 73 -24.48 -9.99 -48.55
N HIS A 74 -25.21 -8.95 -48.96
CA HIS A 74 -24.81 -7.57 -48.73
C HIS A 74 -24.85 -7.19 -47.24
N SER A 75 -25.89 -7.63 -46.51
CA SER A 75 -25.97 -7.50 -45.05
C SER A 75 -24.80 -8.19 -44.34
N GLU A 76 -24.45 -9.39 -44.79
CA GLU A 76 -23.34 -10.16 -44.23
C GLU A 76 -21.98 -9.47 -44.48
N ILE A 77 -21.76 -8.92 -45.68
CA ILE A 77 -20.55 -8.13 -45.98
C ILE A 77 -20.46 -6.88 -45.09
N GLN A 78 -21.58 -6.19 -44.85
CA GLN A 78 -21.60 -5.02 -43.95
C GLN A 78 -21.29 -5.42 -42.51
N SER A 79 -21.85 -6.53 -42.04
CA SER A 79 -21.56 -7.10 -40.71
C SER A 79 -20.08 -7.47 -40.56
N ILE A 80 -19.52 -8.18 -41.57
CA ILE A 80 -18.11 -8.56 -41.62
C ILE A 80 -17.19 -7.35 -41.64
N LYS A 81 -17.58 -6.23 -42.28
CA LYS A 81 -16.80 -4.98 -42.26
C LYS A 81 -16.90 -4.24 -40.92
N ALA A 82 -18.06 -4.30 -40.25
CA ALA A 82 -18.27 -3.63 -38.97
C ALA A 82 -17.46 -4.26 -37.83
N GLN A 83 -17.30 -5.59 -37.82
CA GLN A 83 -16.57 -6.32 -36.80
C GLN A 83 -15.08 -5.90 -36.62
N PRO A 84 -14.23 -5.84 -37.67
CA PRO A 84 -12.84 -5.42 -37.54
C PRO A 84 -12.71 -3.94 -37.18
N LEU A 85 -13.60 -3.07 -37.65
CA LEU A 85 -13.62 -1.65 -37.27
C LEU A 85 -13.93 -1.47 -35.76
N ALA A 86 -14.91 -2.21 -35.25
CA ALA A 86 -15.22 -2.22 -33.82
C ALA A 86 -14.03 -2.75 -32.99
N MET A 87 -13.38 -3.82 -33.45
CA MET A 87 -12.20 -4.39 -32.79
C MET A 87 -11.01 -3.42 -32.79
N GLN A 88 -10.74 -2.73 -33.91
CA GLN A 88 -9.70 -1.70 -34.01
C GLN A 88 -9.96 -0.56 -33.02
N LYS A 89 -11.21 -0.09 -32.91
CA LYS A 89 -11.60 0.95 -31.95
C LYS A 89 -11.37 0.49 -30.51
N GLN A 90 -11.70 -0.75 -30.17
CA GLN A 90 -11.41 -1.31 -28.84
C GLN A 90 -9.91 -1.43 -28.54
N LEU A 91 -9.09 -1.80 -29.53
CA LEU A 91 -7.64 -1.90 -29.37
C LEU A 91 -7.00 -0.54 -29.13
N LEU A 92 -7.44 0.50 -29.86
CA LEU A 92 -6.99 1.87 -29.62
C LEU A 92 -7.36 2.33 -28.20
N LYS A 93 -8.61 2.11 -27.78
CA LYS A 93 -9.06 2.45 -26.41
C LYS A 93 -8.21 1.76 -25.35
N ARG A 94 -7.98 0.44 -25.47
CA ARG A 94 -7.11 -0.31 -24.54
C ARG A 94 -5.67 0.17 -24.57
N ARG A 95 -5.14 0.56 -25.74
CA ARG A 95 -3.79 1.13 -25.85
C ARG A 95 -3.68 2.44 -25.08
N ASP A 96 -4.68 3.30 -25.17
CA ASP A 96 -4.64 4.59 -24.47
C ASP A 96 -4.83 4.41 -22.96
N GLU A 97 -5.71 3.49 -22.54
CA GLU A 97 -5.88 3.09 -21.14
C GLU A 97 -4.58 2.50 -20.55
N THR A 98 -3.90 1.62 -21.30
CA THR A 98 -2.62 1.03 -20.84
C THR A 98 -1.49 2.05 -20.77
N LYS A 99 -1.43 3.02 -21.69
CA LYS A 99 -0.48 4.15 -21.59
C LYS A 99 -0.75 5.02 -20.37
N ALA A 100 -2.01 5.36 -20.12
CA ALA A 100 -2.39 6.16 -18.95
C ALA A 100 -2.02 5.42 -17.64
N ALA A 101 -2.37 4.14 -17.53
CA ALA A 101 -2.01 3.32 -16.37
C ALA A 101 -0.48 3.19 -16.19
N GLN A 102 0.29 3.07 -17.28
CA GLN A 102 1.75 3.05 -17.18
C GLN A 102 2.33 4.35 -16.64
N GLU A 103 1.76 5.49 -17.01
CA GLU A 103 2.24 6.78 -16.51
C GLU A 103 1.91 6.96 -15.03
N GLU A 104 0.71 6.57 -14.59
CA GLU A 104 0.36 6.54 -13.17
C GLU A 104 1.31 5.64 -12.36
N VAL A 105 1.62 4.45 -12.87
CA VAL A 105 2.58 3.53 -12.22
C VAL A 105 3.97 4.14 -12.11
N LYS A 106 4.44 4.89 -13.12
CA LYS A 106 5.74 5.58 -13.03
C LYS A 106 5.74 6.62 -11.92
N VAL A 107 4.70 7.45 -11.85
CA VAL A 107 4.58 8.50 -10.81
C VAL A 107 4.57 7.88 -9.42
N VAL A 108 3.77 6.83 -9.21
CA VAL A 108 3.72 6.11 -7.93
C VAL A 108 5.08 5.48 -7.59
N LYS A 109 5.77 4.90 -8.58
CA LYS A 109 7.10 4.31 -8.37
C LYS A 109 8.14 5.37 -8.00
N THR A 110 8.12 6.54 -8.63
CA THR A 110 9.02 7.64 -8.27
C THR A 110 8.76 8.16 -6.87
N GLN A 111 7.49 8.32 -6.49
CA GLN A 111 7.13 8.75 -5.14
C GLN A 111 7.56 7.73 -4.09
N ALA A 112 7.29 6.44 -4.32
CA ALA A 112 7.70 5.38 -3.40
C ALA A 112 9.23 5.32 -3.23
N ALA A 113 10.01 5.61 -4.27
CA ALA A 113 11.47 5.67 -4.16
C ALA A 113 11.94 6.79 -3.22
N ILE A 114 11.33 7.98 -3.34
CA ILE A 114 11.61 9.12 -2.46
C ILE A 114 11.24 8.79 -1.01
N ASP A 115 10.05 8.22 -0.80
CA ASP A 115 9.58 7.86 0.55
C ASP A 115 10.48 6.81 1.21
N ILE A 116 10.99 5.83 0.45
CA ILE A 116 11.94 4.83 0.95
C ILE A 116 13.26 5.48 1.37
N GLU A 117 13.77 6.43 0.60
CA GLU A 117 15.00 7.14 0.93
C GLU A 117 14.84 7.94 2.22
N GLU A 118 13.72 8.64 2.36
CA GLU A 118 13.40 9.44 3.54
C GLU A 118 13.23 8.56 4.80
N ILE A 119 12.52 7.44 4.69
CA ILE A 119 12.38 6.47 5.79
C ILE A 119 13.75 5.92 6.21
N LYS A 120 14.64 5.62 5.25
CA LYS A 120 16.00 5.16 5.55
C LYS A 120 16.81 6.23 6.27
N ARG A 121 16.70 7.50 5.85
CA ARG A 121 17.35 8.63 6.51
C ARG A 121 16.88 8.79 7.96
N GLN A 122 15.57 8.80 8.18
CA GLN A 122 14.99 8.91 9.52
C GLN A 122 15.41 7.73 10.42
N ALA A 123 15.44 6.51 9.88
CA ALA A 123 15.89 5.33 10.61
C ALA A 123 17.38 5.43 11.00
N ALA A 124 18.23 5.92 10.10
CA ALA A 124 19.64 6.14 10.37
C ALA A 124 19.85 7.20 11.49
N GLU A 125 19.07 8.28 11.47
CA GLU A 125 19.09 9.33 12.49
C GLU A 125 18.62 8.81 13.86
N GLN A 126 17.53 8.04 13.91
CA GLN A 126 17.08 7.42 15.17
C GLN A 126 18.10 6.41 15.71
N LEU A 127 18.74 5.63 14.84
CA LEU A 127 19.79 4.71 15.23
C LEU A 127 21.03 5.46 15.76
N ALA A 128 21.37 6.60 15.15
CA ALA A 128 22.41 7.48 15.67
C ALA A 128 22.03 8.04 17.04
N LEU A 129 20.77 8.45 17.26
CA LEU A 129 20.28 8.99 18.54
C LEU A 129 20.23 7.98 19.69
N ASN A 130 20.17 6.68 19.42
CA ASN A 130 20.12 5.64 20.45
C ASN A 130 21.50 5.01 20.75
N LYS A 131 22.52 5.20 19.92
CA LYS A 131 23.87 4.65 20.17
C LYS A 131 24.72 5.59 21.01
N PHE A 132 24.97 5.32 22.28
CA PHE A 132 25.95 6.10 23.04
C PHE A 132 27.36 5.58 22.72
N GLY A 133 28.03 6.22 21.76
CA GLY A 133 29.38 5.82 21.38
C GLY A 133 30.03 6.77 20.38
N PRO A 134 31.36 6.65 20.21
CA PRO A 134 32.13 7.52 19.32
C PRO A 134 31.70 7.41 17.84
N GLU A 135 30.92 6.38 17.46
CA GLU A 135 30.34 6.24 16.12
C GLU A 135 29.56 7.49 15.69
N ARG A 136 28.91 8.18 16.64
CA ARG A 136 28.14 9.41 16.35
C ARG A 136 28.97 10.53 15.77
N PHE A 137 30.23 10.59 16.17
CA PHE A 137 31.17 11.60 15.73
C PHE A 137 32.05 11.06 14.61
N GLY A 138 31.75 9.87 14.07
CA GLY A 138 32.55 9.20 13.04
C GLY A 138 32.74 10.01 11.76
N THR A 139 31.82 10.93 11.45
CA THR A 139 31.90 11.84 10.29
C THR A 139 32.62 13.16 10.60
N ASN A 140 32.88 13.47 11.87
CA ASN A 140 33.53 14.71 12.31
C ASN A 140 34.82 14.42 13.09
N ASN A 141 35.94 14.37 12.37
CA ASN A 141 37.25 14.11 12.95
C ASN A 141 37.71 15.18 13.95
N ASP A 142 37.27 16.43 13.80
CA ASP A 142 37.64 17.51 14.73
C ASP A 142 37.01 17.30 16.10
N SER A 143 35.73 16.89 16.13
CA SER A 143 35.06 16.51 17.39
C SER A 143 35.72 15.29 18.03
N ILE A 144 36.05 14.26 17.23
CA ILE A 144 36.76 13.09 17.72
C ILE A 144 38.10 13.48 18.37
N LYS A 145 38.90 14.30 17.67
CA LYS A 145 40.19 14.79 18.17
C LYS A 145 40.04 15.60 19.44
N PHE A 146 39.04 16.48 19.51
CA PHE A 146 38.77 17.29 20.68
C PHE A 146 38.44 16.44 21.92
N TYR A 147 37.58 15.43 21.79
CA TYR A 147 37.12 14.65 22.95
C TYR A 147 38.00 13.46 23.32
N THR A 148 38.73 12.89 22.37
CA THR A 148 39.47 11.62 22.57
C THR A 148 40.97 11.75 22.37
N SER A 149 41.45 12.90 21.87
CA SER A 149 42.83 13.11 21.41
C SER A 149 43.27 12.23 20.22
N PHE A 150 42.42 11.33 19.73
CA PHE A 150 42.72 10.56 18.52
C PHE A 150 42.51 11.41 17.25
N PRO A 151 43.35 11.28 16.21
CA PRO A 151 43.22 12.11 15.01
C PRO A 151 41.92 11.90 14.21
N SER A 152 41.32 10.69 14.25
CA SER A 152 40.05 10.39 13.59
C SER A 152 39.38 9.17 14.21
N TYR A 153 38.11 8.95 13.88
CA TYR A 153 37.38 7.75 14.32
C TYR A 153 38.06 6.45 13.86
N ALA A 154 38.69 6.45 12.68
CA ALA A 154 39.46 5.32 12.19
C ALA A 154 40.64 4.97 13.11
N HIS A 155 41.31 5.97 13.71
CA HIS A 155 42.40 5.71 14.66
C HIS A 155 41.88 5.09 15.96
N ILE A 156 40.70 5.50 16.43
CA ILE A 156 40.04 4.86 17.57
C ILE A 156 39.78 3.38 17.24
N GLN A 157 39.18 3.09 16.08
CA GLN A 157 38.90 1.71 15.67
C GLN A 157 40.18 0.86 15.57
N LEU A 158 41.24 1.40 14.96
CA LEU A 158 42.54 0.73 14.87
C LEU A 158 43.14 0.45 16.25
N SER A 159 43.05 1.41 17.17
CA SER A 159 43.54 1.22 18.54
C SER A 159 42.78 0.12 19.29
N PHE A 160 41.44 0.07 19.13
CA PHE A 160 40.61 -0.99 19.69
C PHE A 160 40.95 -2.35 19.09
N GLN A 161 41.09 -2.45 17.76
CA GLN A 161 41.48 -3.69 17.09
C GLN A 161 42.87 -4.18 17.53
N PHE A 162 43.80 -3.26 17.77
CA PHE A 162 45.14 -3.59 18.24
C PHE A 162 45.12 -4.18 19.66
N VAL A 163 44.34 -3.60 20.57
CA VAL A 163 44.26 -4.09 21.96
C VAL A 163 43.29 -5.25 22.16
N GLN A 164 42.35 -5.46 21.21
CA GLN A 164 41.29 -6.46 21.32
C GLN A 164 41.80 -7.87 21.68
N PRO A 165 42.84 -8.44 21.02
CA PRO A 165 43.32 -9.78 21.35
C PRO A 165 43.84 -9.91 22.79
N SER A 166 44.40 -8.82 23.34
CA SER A 166 44.86 -8.77 24.73
C SER A 166 43.74 -8.48 25.73
N ALA A 167 42.70 -7.75 25.29
CA ALA A 167 41.54 -7.42 26.10
C ALA A 167 40.60 -8.63 26.33
N GLU A 168 40.52 -9.56 25.36
CA GLU A 168 39.70 -10.78 25.48
C GLU A 168 40.12 -11.68 26.66
N MET A 169 41.41 -11.66 27.01
CA MET A 169 41.96 -12.41 28.15
C MET A 169 41.98 -11.60 29.44
N MET A 170 41.49 -10.36 29.41
CA MET A 170 41.61 -9.42 30.53
C MET A 170 40.48 -9.66 31.54
N THR A 171 40.80 -10.30 32.66
CA THR A 171 39.85 -10.54 33.74
C THR A 171 39.49 -9.24 34.44
N HIS A 172 38.22 -8.84 34.40
CA HIS A 172 37.74 -7.63 35.08
C HIS A 172 37.95 -7.74 36.59
N CYS A 173 38.81 -6.90 37.17
CA CYS A 173 39.22 -7.01 38.58
C CYS A 173 38.09 -6.79 39.60
N TYR A 174 36.92 -6.30 39.18
CA TYR A 174 35.73 -6.14 40.03
C TYR A 174 34.68 -7.24 39.83
N ALA A 175 34.94 -8.24 38.98
CA ALA A 175 34.10 -9.43 38.88
C ALA A 175 34.51 -10.48 39.93
N SER A 176 34.49 -10.12 41.21
CA SER A 176 34.72 -11.07 42.32
C SER A 176 33.51 -11.99 42.59
N GLY A 177 32.49 -11.95 41.72
CA GLY A 177 31.42 -12.93 41.70
C GLY A 177 31.62 -13.84 40.50
N VAL A 178 31.96 -15.11 40.76
CA VAL A 178 32.07 -16.20 39.78
C VAL A 178 30.93 -16.09 38.76
N ARG A 179 31.27 -15.74 37.52
CA ARG A 179 30.36 -15.92 36.38
C ARG A 179 31.09 -16.78 35.37
N GLU A 180 30.51 -17.93 35.08
CA GLU A 180 30.94 -18.80 34.00
C GLU A 180 30.96 -18.01 32.69
N SER A 181 32.02 -18.22 31.92
CA SER A 181 32.20 -17.60 30.61
C SER A 181 31.01 -17.94 29.71
N LYS A 182 30.44 -16.91 29.09
CA LYS A 182 29.35 -17.07 28.12
C LYS A 182 29.93 -17.78 26.89
N PRO A 183 29.33 -18.88 26.41
CA PRO A 183 29.81 -19.54 25.20
C PRO A 183 29.59 -18.65 23.98
N ALA A 184 30.46 -18.85 22.99
CA ALA A 184 30.57 -18.13 21.73
C ALA A 184 29.27 -18.10 20.90
#